data_AF-A0A0G0QP94-F1
#
_entry.id   AF-A0A0G0QP94-F1
#
_cell.length_a   1.000
_cell.length_b   1.000
_cell.length_c   1.000
_cell.angle_alpha   90.00
_cell.angle_beta   90.00
_cell.angle_gamma   90.00
#
_symmetry.space_group_name_H-M   'P 1'
#
loop_
_entity.id
_entity.type
_entity.pdbx_description
1 polymer ?
#
loop_
_entity_poly.entity_id
_entity_poly.type
_entity_poly.pdbx_seq_one_letter_code
_entity_poly.pdbx_strand_id
1 'polypeptide(L)'
;MARSSYSLSLSLSKTSILSKIKEGYLFWMGIVPHIPRTARYTLGIRIENKFLDLLESSYTSYFSGKDKKLVLLSECIFTADILKFLVTTCWEGKFISNRQYESMSTKLDEIGKMLYGWKKSLEIPTKTPPIKRGKE
;
A
#
# COMPACT_ATOMS: atom_id res chain seq x y z
N MET A 1 5.82 18.25 28.82
CA MET A 1 5.26 16.96 28.38
C MET A 1 5.21 16.93 26.86
N ALA A 2 6.29 16.52 26.20
CA ALA A 2 6.36 16.37 24.74
C ALA A 2 7.18 15.12 24.43
N ARG A 3 6.60 13.95 24.68
CA ARG A 3 7.15 12.65 24.29
C ARG A 3 5.99 11.83 23.73
N SER A 4 6.09 11.46 22.47
CA SER A 4 5.27 10.46 21.74
C SER A 4 4.59 10.99 20.47
N SER A 5 5.37 11.52 19.54
CA SER A 5 4.95 11.60 18.13
C SER A 5 6.08 11.16 17.20
N TYR A 6 7.33 11.44 17.58
CA TYR A 6 8.52 10.98 16.86
C TYR A 6 8.89 9.49 17.09
N SER A 7 8.32 8.82 18.10
CA SER A 7 8.61 7.40 18.37
C SER A 7 7.84 6.42 17.48
N LEU A 8 6.68 6.83 16.94
CA LEU A 8 5.82 5.99 16.09
C LEU A 8 6.40 5.77 14.69
N SER A 9 7.20 6.70 14.16
CA SER A 9 7.81 6.57 12.83
C SER A 9 9.00 5.60 12.80
N LEU A 10 9.68 5.39 13.94
CA LEU A 10 10.86 4.50 14.03
C LEU A 10 10.53 3.04 14.32
N SER A 11 9.32 2.70 14.80
CA SER A 11 8.99 1.31 15.20
C SER A 11 8.29 0.49 14.13
N LEU A 12 7.92 1.09 12.99
CA LEU A 12 7.40 0.33 11.86
C LEU A 12 8.56 -0.46 11.25
N SER A 13 8.57 -1.77 11.49
CA SER A 13 9.56 -2.67 10.90
C SER A 13 9.67 -2.42 9.40
N LYS A 14 10.88 -2.53 8.86
CA LYS A 14 11.17 -2.35 7.42
C LYS A 14 10.28 -3.23 6.52
N THR A 15 9.74 -4.31 7.08
CA THR A 15 8.86 -5.29 6.43
C THR A 15 7.37 -4.96 6.55
N SER A 16 6.99 -3.84 7.20
CA SER A 16 5.59 -3.45 7.33
C SER A 16 5.00 -3.00 6.00
N ILE A 17 3.70 -3.23 5.81
CA ILE A 17 2.94 -2.76 4.64
C ILE A 17 3.06 -1.24 4.45
N LEU A 18 3.06 -0.46 5.54
CA LEU A 18 3.21 0.99 5.48
C LEU A 18 4.59 1.40 4.92
N SER A 19 5.65 0.68 5.30
CA SER A 19 6.99 0.91 4.73
C SER A 19 7.01 0.63 3.23
N LYS A 20 6.38 -0.46 2.79
CA LYS A 20 6.33 -0.86 1.38
C LYS A 20 5.54 0.12 0.52
N ILE A 21 4.38 0.59 0.99
CA ILE A 21 3.60 1.63 0.31
C ILE A 21 4.42 2.92 0.20
N LYS A 22 5.07 3.34 1.29
CA LYS A 22 5.95 4.52 1.30
C LYS A 22 7.11 4.40 0.31
N GLU A 23 7.78 3.24 0.25
CA GLU A 23 8.84 2.97 -0.72
C GLU A 23 8.33 3.03 -2.16
N GLY A 24 7.13 2.51 -2.43
CA GLY A 24 6.46 2.64 -3.73
C GLY A 24 6.19 4.10 -4.11
N TYR A 25 5.67 4.88 -3.18
CA TYR A 25 5.41 6.31 -3.38
C TYR A 25 6.69 7.11 -3.64
N LEU A 26 7.74 6.92 -2.83
CA LEU A 26 9.02 7.59 -3.03
C LEU A 26 9.65 7.23 -4.39
N PHE A 27 9.48 5.99 -4.83
CA PHE A 27 9.89 5.60 -6.18
C PHE A 27 9.10 6.34 -7.27
N TRP A 28 7.78 6.52 -7.09
CA TRP A 28 6.95 7.30 -8.02
C TRP A 28 7.40 8.77 -8.08
N MET A 29 7.68 9.38 -6.93
CA MET A 29 8.20 10.76 -6.87
C MET A 29 9.50 10.93 -7.67
N GLY A 30 10.34 9.90 -7.74
CA GLY A 30 11.53 9.91 -8.60
C GLY A 30 11.23 9.84 -10.09
N ILE A 31 10.06 9.32 -10.50
CA ILE A 31 9.64 9.21 -11.91
C ILE A 31 8.96 10.49 -12.39
N VAL A 32 8.10 11.10 -11.57
CA VAL A 32 7.24 12.26 -11.94
C VAL A 32 8.00 13.41 -12.64
N PRO A 33 9.21 13.82 -12.19
CA PRO A 33 9.98 14.89 -12.85
C PRO A 33 10.38 14.59 -14.29
N HIS A 34 10.41 13.31 -14.68
CA HIS A 34 10.79 12.86 -16.03
C HIS A 34 9.59 12.68 -16.97
N ILE A 35 8.36 12.73 -16.45
CA ILE A 35 7.13 12.64 -17.26
C ILE A 35 6.94 13.94 -18.05
N PRO A 36 6.51 13.90 -19.33
CA PRO A 36 6.19 15.09 -20.12
C PRO A 36 5.19 16.02 -19.40
N ARG A 37 5.38 17.33 -19.52
CA ARG A 37 4.61 18.35 -18.76
C ARG A 37 3.09 18.14 -18.84
N THR A 38 2.56 17.86 -20.03
CA THR A 38 1.12 17.64 -20.28
C THR A 38 0.57 16.40 -19.55
N ALA A 39 1.31 15.29 -19.58
CA ALA A 39 0.93 14.07 -18.88
C ALA A 39 1.14 14.18 -17.36
N ARG A 40 2.12 14.97 -16.92
CA ARG A 40 2.41 15.20 -15.50
C ARG A 40 1.23 15.85 -14.77
N TYR A 41 0.62 16.87 -15.36
CA TYR A 41 -0.52 17.57 -14.77
C TYR A 41 -1.85 16.82 -14.90
N THR A 42 -1.87 15.71 -15.62
CA THR A 42 -3.06 14.86 -15.77
C THR A 42 -2.85 13.55 -15.01
N LEU A 43 -2.23 12.55 -15.65
CA LEU A 43 -1.97 11.24 -15.06
C LEU A 43 -0.99 11.31 -13.89
N GLY A 44 0.04 12.14 -13.97
CA GLY A 44 1.05 12.28 -12.90
C GLY A 44 0.42 12.66 -11.56
N ILE A 45 -0.33 13.78 -11.55
CA ILE A 45 -1.09 14.24 -10.38
C ILE A 45 -2.14 13.21 -9.94
N ARG A 46 -2.84 12.56 -10.87
CA ARG A 46 -3.86 11.57 -10.52
C ARG A 46 -3.26 10.38 -9.77
N ILE A 47 -2.10 9.89 -10.20
CA ILE A 47 -1.36 8.80 -9.56
C ILE A 47 -0.80 9.25 -8.21
N GLU A 48 -0.25 10.47 -8.13
CA GLU A 48 0.24 11.04 -6.88
C GLU A 48 -0.85 11.09 -5.81
N ASN A 49 -2.03 11.64 -6.16
CA ASN A 49 -3.18 11.66 -5.25
C ASN A 49 -3.60 10.24 -4.82
N LYS A 50 -3.58 9.26 -5.73
CA LYS A 50 -3.91 7.87 -5.38
C LYS A 50 -2.89 7.20 -4.46
N PHE A 51 -1.61 7.56 -4.57
CA PHE A 51 -0.60 7.12 -3.61
C PHE A 51 -0.81 7.75 -2.24
N LEU A 52 -1.15 9.04 -2.17
CA LEU A 52 -1.47 9.73 -0.92
C LEU A 52 -2.71 9.12 -0.25
N ASP A 53 -3.79 8.88 -1.02
CA ASP A 53 -4.98 8.17 -0.56
C ASP A 53 -4.62 6.80 0.05
N LEU A 54 -3.73 6.04 -0.62
CA LEU A 54 -3.30 4.73 -0.15
C LEU A 54 -2.46 4.81 1.13
N LEU A 55 -1.57 5.81 1.25
CA LEU A 55 -0.79 6.05 2.47
C LEU A 55 -1.71 6.37 3.65
N GLU A 56 -2.67 7.28 3.48
CA GLU A 56 -3.59 7.69 4.54
C GLU A 56 -4.53 6.56 4.96
N SER A 57 -5.15 5.88 3.99
CA SER A 57 -6.08 4.77 4.25
C SER A 57 -5.37 3.56 4.88
N SER A 58 -4.17 3.22 4.42
CA SER A 58 -3.39 2.12 5.01
C SER A 58 -2.93 2.44 6.43
N TYR A 59 -2.51 3.68 6.70
CA TYR A 59 -2.18 4.13 8.06
C TYR A 59 -3.40 4.04 8.97
N THR A 60 -4.54 4.56 8.53
CA THR A 60 -5.82 4.49 9.27
C THR A 60 -6.22 3.03 9.55
N SER A 61 -6.11 2.16 8.55
CA SER A 61 -6.40 0.72 8.69
C SER A 61 -5.49 0.04 9.72
N TYR A 62 -4.20 0.41 9.75
CA TYR A 62 -3.22 -0.16 10.67
C TYR A 62 -3.61 0.04 12.13
N PHE A 63 -4.03 1.26 12.48
CA PHE A 63 -4.40 1.62 13.85
C PHE A 63 -5.89 1.45 14.18
N SER A 64 -6.73 1.07 13.21
CA SER A 64 -8.16 0.84 13.43
C SER A 64 -8.46 -0.45 14.21
N GLY A 65 -9.61 -0.47 14.89
CA GLY A 65 -10.18 -1.69 15.51
C GLY A 65 -10.59 -2.74 14.46
N LYS A 66 -10.70 -4.00 14.88
CA LYS A 66 -10.94 -5.15 13.98
C LYS A 66 -12.18 -4.98 13.09
N ASP A 67 -13.27 -4.44 13.65
CA ASP A 67 -14.56 -4.34 12.97
C ASP A 67 -14.52 -3.43 11.73
N LYS A 68 -13.75 -2.33 11.81
CA LYS A 68 -13.59 -1.38 10.70
C LYS A 68 -12.43 -1.75 9.77
N LYS A 69 -11.49 -2.56 10.25
CA LYS A 69 -10.24 -2.88 9.54
C LYS A 69 -10.49 -3.60 8.21
N LEU A 70 -11.44 -4.54 8.16
CA LEU A 70 -11.74 -5.29 6.93
C LEU A 70 -12.26 -4.39 5.79
N VAL A 71 -13.10 -3.42 6.13
CA VAL A 71 -13.63 -2.45 5.16
C VAL A 71 -12.50 -1.56 4.65
N LEU A 72 -11.71 -0.97 5.56
CA LEU A 72 -10.57 -0.11 5.22
C LEU A 72 -9.51 -0.84 4.39
N LEU A 73 -9.24 -2.12 4.68
CA LEU A 73 -8.32 -2.92 3.85
C LEU A 73 -8.87 -3.17 2.45
N SER A 74 -10.18 -3.34 2.30
CA SER A 74 -10.79 -3.50 0.99
C SER A 74 -10.63 -2.23 0.15
N GLU A 75 -10.76 -1.05 0.76
CA GLU A 75 -10.49 0.24 0.12
C GLU A 75 -9.01 0.41 -0.25
N CYS A 76 -8.09 -0.01 0.62
CA CYS A 76 -6.66 0.00 0.33
C CYS A 76 -6.33 -0.88 -0.89
N ILE A 77 -6.88 -2.10 -0.94
CA ILE A 77 -6.69 -3.03 -2.07
C ILE A 77 -7.21 -2.41 -3.36
N PHE A 78 -8.43 -1.87 -3.34
CA PHE A 78 -9.02 -1.23 -4.51
C PHE A 78 -8.19 -0.03 -4.99
N THR A 79 -7.67 0.77 -4.06
CA THR A 79 -6.79 1.92 -4.39
C THR A 79 -5.47 1.46 -5.01
N ALA A 80 -4.87 0.37 -4.50
CA ALA A 80 -3.67 -0.23 -5.07
C ALA A 80 -3.91 -0.77 -6.49
N ASP A 81 -5.07 -1.36 -6.76
CA ASP A 81 -5.43 -1.84 -8.11
C ASP A 81 -5.64 -0.67 -9.09
N ILE A 82 -6.26 0.43 -8.65
CA ILE A 82 -6.34 1.67 -9.45
C ILE A 82 -4.94 2.20 -9.75
N LEU A 83 -4.02 2.20 -8.77
CA LEU A 83 -2.63 2.63 -9.01
C LEU A 83 -1.96 1.79 -10.08
N LYS A 84 -2.12 0.46 -10.05
CA LYS A 84 -1.59 -0.43 -11.09
C LYS A 84 -2.14 -0.06 -12.46
N PHE A 85 -3.45 0.08 -12.57
CA PHE A 85 -4.10 0.47 -13.82
C PHE A 85 -3.54 1.78 -14.37
N LEU A 86 -3.47 2.83 -13.55
CA LEU A 86 -2.96 4.14 -13.97
C LEU A 86 -1.47 4.11 -14.35
N VAL A 87 -0.65 3.34 -13.62
CA VAL A 87 0.78 3.17 -13.93
C VAL A 87 0.95 2.44 -15.27
N THR A 88 0.13 1.42 -15.54
CA THR A 88 0.10 0.74 -16.85
C THR A 88 -0.32 1.72 -17.96
N THR A 89 -1.35 2.54 -17.75
CA THR A 89 -1.75 3.57 -18.73
C THR A 89 -0.63 4.58 -18.99
N CYS A 90 0.12 5.00 -17.95
CA CYS A 90 1.29 5.86 -18.12
C CYS A 90 2.38 5.22 -18.99
N TRP A 91 2.60 3.92 -18.82
CA TRP A 91 3.57 3.15 -19.59
C TRP A 91 3.12 2.94 -21.04
N GLU A 92 1.87 2.55 -21.27
CA GLU A 92 1.29 2.41 -22.61
C GLU A 92 1.30 3.74 -23.37
N GLY A 93 1.07 4.85 -22.67
CA GLY A 93 1.22 6.21 -23.19
C GLY A 93 2.68 6.65 -23.43
N LYS A 94 3.67 5.78 -23.17
CA LYS A 94 5.11 6.04 -23.30
C LYS A 94 5.61 7.22 -22.46
N PHE A 95 4.92 7.54 -21.37
CA PHE A 95 5.32 8.61 -20.45
C PHE A 95 6.41 8.17 -19.45
N ILE A 96 6.55 6.86 -19.25
CA ILE A 96 7.59 6.24 -18.43
C ILE A 96 8.26 5.12 -19.22
N SER A 97 9.54 4.86 -18.93
CA SER A 97 10.32 3.80 -19.58
C SER A 97 9.91 2.40 -19.10
N ASN A 98 10.22 1.37 -19.91
CA ASN A 98 10.00 -0.05 -19.53
C ASN A 98 10.63 -0.39 -18.17
N ARG A 99 11.85 0.09 -17.91
CA ARG A 99 12.56 -0.16 -16.65
C ARG A 99 11.87 0.49 -15.44
N GLN A 100 11.37 1.72 -15.61
CA GLN A 100 10.60 2.41 -14.57
C GLN A 100 9.27 1.69 -14.31
N TYR A 101 8.58 1.27 -15.38
CA TYR A 101 7.35 0.49 -15.28
C TYR A 101 7.58 -0.83 -14.56
N GLU A 102 8.54 -1.64 -14.99
CA GLU A 102 8.87 -2.95 -14.37
C GLU A 102 9.19 -2.81 -12.87
N SER A 103 9.99 -1.81 -12.51
CA SER A 103 10.33 -1.53 -11.12
C SER A 103 9.12 -1.09 -10.31
N MET A 104 8.22 -0.29 -10.90
CA MET A 104 7.02 0.19 -10.23
C MET A 104 5.95 -0.90 -10.09
N SER A 105 5.68 -1.65 -11.16
CA SER A 105 4.70 -2.73 -11.17
C SER A 105 5.06 -3.81 -10.16
N THR A 106 6.34 -4.18 -10.07
CA THR A 106 6.83 -5.13 -9.06
C THR A 106 6.53 -4.65 -7.64
N LYS A 107 6.74 -3.36 -7.35
CA LYS A 107 6.43 -2.78 -6.03
C LYS A 107 4.93 -2.79 -5.74
N LEU A 108 4.10 -2.39 -6.70
CA LEU A 108 2.66 -2.38 -6.55
C LEU A 108 2.08 -3.80 -6.40
N ASP A 109 2.66 -4.79 -7.07
CA ASP A 109 2.29 -6.20 -6.91
C ASP A 109 2.63 -6.74 -5.52
N GLU A 110 3.81 -6.40 -5.00
CA GLU A 110 4.19 -6.74 -3.63
C GLU A 110 3.20 -6.11 -2.62
N ILE A 111 2.91 -4.82 -2.78
CA ILE A 111 1.93 -4.08 -1.95
C ILE A 111 0.56 -4.77 -2.00
N GLY A 112 0.05 -5.11 -3.18
CA GLY A 112 -1.24 -5.77 -3.35
C GLY A 112 -1.29 -7.15 -2.68
N LYS A 113 -0.24 -7.97 -2.84
CA LYS A 113 -0.12 -9.29 -2.19
C LYS A 113 -0.14 -9.16 -0.66
N MET A 114 0.59 -8.18 -0.13
CA MET A 114 0.64 -7.93 1.32
C MET A 114 -0.71 -7.44 1.87
N LEU A 115 -1.41 -6.53 1.17
CA LEU A 115 -2.74 -6.06 1.56
C LEU A 115 -3.76 -7.20 1.56
N TYR A 116 -3.77 -8.02 0.51
CA TYR A 116 -4.67 -9.17 0.42
C TYR A 116 -4.36 -10.22 1.50
N GLY A 117 -3.08 -10.52 1.75
CA GLY A 117 -2.66 -11.43 2.81
C GLY A 117 -3.08 -10.93 4.20
N TRP A 118 -3.02 -9.63 4.45
CA TRP A 118 -3.48 -9.02 5.69
C TRP A 118 -5.00 -9.06 5.84
N LYS A 119 -5.76 -8.81 4.76
CA LYS A 119 -7.21 -8.98 4.79
C LYS A 119 -7.60 -10.41 5.12
N LYS A 120 -7.00 -11.39 4.43
CA LYS A 120 -7.27 -12.82 4.62
C LYS A 120 -6.95 -13.29 6.04
N SER A 121 -5.89 -12.78 6.67
CA SER A 121 -5.52 -13.16 8.04
C SER A 121 -6.52 -12.68 9.10
N LEU A 122 -7.35 -11.69 8.78
CA LEU A 122 -8.42 -11.19 9.64
C LEU A 122 -9.75 -11.92 9.40
N GLU A 123 -9.99 -12.42 8.17
CA GLU A 123 -11.18 -13.21 7.82
C GLU A 123 -11.11 -14.65 8.36
N ILE A 124 -9.91 -15.22 8.42
CA ILE A 124 -9.71 -16.55 9.03
C ILE A 124 -9.82 -16.37 10.55
N PRO A 125 -10.80 -16.98 11.24
CA PRO A 125 -10.80 -16.98 12.70
C PRO A 125 -9.50 -17.66 13.13
N THR A 126 -8.66 -16.96 13.88
CA THR A 126 -7.46 -17.53 14.50
C THR A 126 -7.85 -18.85 15.13
N LYS A 127 -7.44 -19.97 14.52
CA LYS A 127 -7.67 -21.32 15.05
C LYS A 127 -7.01 -21.37 16.43
N THR A 128 -7.78 -21.17 17.48
CA THR A 128 -7.38 -21.58 18.83
C THR A 128 -7.13 -23.09 18.74
N PRO A 129 -5.91 -23.59 19.02
CA PRO A 129 -5.71 -25.03 19.05
C PRO A 129 -6.67 -25.63 20.08
N PRO A 130 -7.31 -26.78 19.79
CA PRO A 130 -8.20 -27.40 20.76
C PRO A 130 -7.39 -27.72 22.02
N ILE A 131 -7.86 -27.20 23.15
CA ILE A 131 -7.36 -27.55 24.48
C ILE A 131 -7.46 -29.07 24.57
N LYS A 132 -6.32 -29.76 24.56
CA LYS A 132 -6.27 -31.19 24.87
C LYS A 132 -6.73 -31.34 26.32
N ARG A 133 -8.03 -31.60 26.53
CA ARG A 133 -8.55 -32.04 27.82
C ARG A 133 -7.87 -33.38 28.10
N GLY A 134 -7.03 -33.39 29.13
CA GLY A 134 -6.37 -34.61 29.61
C GLY A 134 -7.42 -35.69 29.85
N LYS A 135 -7.15 -36.89 29.36
CA LYS A 135 -7.88 -38.08 29.81
C LYS A 135 -7.26 -38.47 31.14
N GLU A 136 -8.01 -38.27 32.21
CA GLU A 136 -7.93 -39.11 33.42
C GLU A 136 -8.56 -40.47 33.12
#